data_AF-A0A9P0J3F7-F1
#
_entry.id   AF-A0A9P0J3F7-F1
#
_cell.length_a   1.000
_cell.length_b   1.000
_cell.length_c   1.000
_cell.angle_alpha   90.00
_cell.angle_beta   90.00
_cell.angle_gamma   90.00
#
_symmetry.space_group_name_H-M   'P 1'
#
loop_
_entity.id
_entity.type
_entity.pdbx_description
1 polymer ?
#
loop_
_entity_poly.entity_id
_entity_poly.type
_entity_poly.pdbx_seq_one_letter_code
_entity_poly.pdbx_strand_id
1 'polypeptide(L)'
;MDVREENKHVFNIWLAKRVGLYQMFDPGTARYRGKNVYHIALTFIVLYLGVIATMMNVSGVYYWKDNMPISIDYFWKAETWLFVFFKMWIVVYRSTDIWDCLSITRYGFTSFGYRNTRTLDRWRERSVRSTTAVTVIYLTSLVFYIAGSLAFREDVILVKNHDGSVGYYHQNVMNFYFVVSDSTYNAHYNTFFFVEAATAVLLTMLFLIFDILLITMCFATCCQMQLVGCEFESFGHDKPLGDDPRRSPIGEHQFSDYTDERKNVFKERVSMYYDELKTIVLDHQAVIK
;
A
#
# COMPACT_ATOMS: atom_id res chain seq x y z
N MET A 1 14.67 9.79 -12.70
CA MET A 1 13.59 10.79 -12.67
C MET A 1 14.10 12.03 -11.94
N ASP A 2 13.89 13.21 -12.50
CA ASP A 2 14.37 14.49 -11.98
C ASP A 2 13.61 14.90 -10.70
N VAL A 3 14.26 15.56 -9.73
CA VAL A 3 13.70 15.91 -8.40
C VAL A 3 12.43 16.77 -8.52
N ARG A 4 12.29 17.54 -9.62
CA ARG A 4 11.09 18.32 -9.93
C ARG A 4 9.86 17.47 -10.29
N GLU A 5 10.05 16.25 -10.79
CA GLU A 5 8.94 15.35 -11.11
C GLU A 5 8.44 14.58 -9.88
N GLU A 6 9.25 14.48 -8.81
CA GLU A 6 8.86 13.83 -7.54
C GLU A 6 7.72 14.57 -6.82
N ASN A 7 7.54 15.85 -7.12
CA ASN A 7 6.48 16.70 -6.56
C ASN A 7 5.17 16.65 -7.36
N LYS A 8 5.13 15.95 -8.50
CA LYS A 8 3.95 15.88 -9.38
C LYS A 8 3.10 14.62 -9.17
N HIS A 9 3.21 13.96 -8.01
CA HIS A 9 2.45 12.78 -7.67
C HIS A 9 1.87 12.90 -6.25
N VAL A 10 0.64 12.43 -6.06
CA VAL A 10 0.02 12.24 -4.73
C VAL A 10 0.78 11.19 -3.91
N PHE A 11 1.52 10.32 -4.60
CA PHE A 11 2.40 9.32 -4.04
C PHE A 11 3.64 9.93 -3.35
N ASN A 12 3.96 9.44 -2.16
CA ASN A 12 5.19 9.78 -1.46
C ASN A 12 6.38 9.04 -2.10
N ILE A 13 6.88 9.56 -3.22
CA ILE A 13 7.96 8.95 -4.01
C ILE A 13 9.23 8.78 -3.19
N TRP A 14 9.55 9.74 -2.31
CA TRP A 14 10.73 9.67 -1.45
C TRP A 14 10.67 8.47 -0.50
N LEU A 15 9.54 8.29 0.18
CA LEU A 15 9.32 7.15 1.07
C LEU A 15 9.29 5.84 0.27
N ALA A 16 8.57 5.82 -0.86
CA ALA A 16 8.46 4.67 -1.73
C ALA A 16 9.81 4.18 -2.26
N LYS A 17 10.75 5.08 -2.59
CA LYS A 17 12.12 4.73 -2.97
C LYS A 17 12.90 4.12 -1.82
N ARG A 18 12.72 4.64 -0.59
CA ARG A 18 13.40 4.13 0.61
C ARG A 18 12.93 2.75 1.02
N VAL A 19 11.64 2.48 0.91
CA VAL A 19 11.08 1.15 1.24
C VAL A 19 11.14 0.17 0.06
N GLY A 20 11.67 0.58 -1.10
CA GLY A 20 11.82 -0.28 -2.30
C GLY A 20 10.55 -0.41 -3.16
N LEU A 21 9.43 0.18 -2.74
CA LEU A 21 8.14 0.14 -3.43
C LEU A 21 8.21 0.80 -4.81
N TYR A 22 8.96 1.89 -4.96
CA TYR A 22 9.09 2.58 -6.25
C TYR A 22 9.75 1.68 -7.30
N GLN A 23 10.80 0.95 -6.92
CA GLN A 23 11.55 0.06 -7.81
C GLN A 23 10.76 -1.22 -8.17
N MET A 24 9.74 -1.57 -7.39
CA MET A 24 8.83 -2.66 -7.75
C MET A 24 7.93 -2.29 -8.93
N PHE A 25 7.61 -1.00 -9.12
CA PHE A 25 6.70 -0.55 -10.16
C PHE A 25 7.36 0.19 -11.32
N ASP A 26 8.56 0.74 -11.12
CA ASP A 26 9.22 1.56 -12.14
C ASP A 26 9.60 0.72 -13.38
N PRO A 27 9.06 1.05 -14.58
CA PRO A 27 9.38 0.34 -15.82
C PRO A 27 10.84 0.47 -16.25
N GLY A 28 11.59 1.46 -15.73
CA GLY A 28 13.01 1.68 -16.00
C GLY A 28 13.98 0.90 -15.12
N THR A 29 13.48 0.05 -14.22
CA THR A 29 14.33 -0.77 -13.33
C THR A 29 15.05 -1.88 -14.06
N ALA A 30 16.17 -2.35 -13.48
CA ALA A 30 16.99 -3.40 -14.06
C ALA A 30 16.14 -4.66 -14.34
N ARG A 31 16.13 -5.09 -15.61
CA ARG A 31 15.41 -6.28 -16.06
C ARG A 31 16.38 -7.43 -16.29
N TYR A 32 16.06 -8.60 -15.75
CA TYR A 32 16.74 -9.84 -16.07
C TYR A 32 15.80 -10.74 -16.86
N ARG A 33 16.19 -11.12 -18.08
CA ARG A 33 15.35 -11.90 -19.03
C ARG A 33 13.96 -11.28 -19.25
N GLY A 34 13.88 -9.94 -19.34
CA GLY A 34 12.63 -9.22 -19.54
C GLY A 34 11.74 -9.07 -18.30
N LYS A 35 12.09 -9.66 -17.15
CA LYS A 35 11.38 -9.51 -15.88
C LYS A 35 12.10 -8.52 -14.96
N ASN A 36 11.36 -7.71 -14.22
CA ASN A 36 11.93 -6.81 -13.21
C ASN A 36 12.66 -7.62 -12.13
N VAL A 37 13.94 -7.32 -11.88
CA VAL A 37 14.77 -8.01 -10.88
C VAL A 37 14.15 -7.92 -9.47
N TYR A 38 13.47 -6.82 -9.16
CA TYR A 38 12.76 -6.66 -7.88
C TYR A 38 11.60 -7.65 -7.72
N HIS A 39 10.87 -7.95 -8.80
CA HIS A 39 9.82 -8.99 -8.76
C HIS A 39 10.41 -10.38 -8.59
N ILE A 40 11.56 -10.67 -9.21
CA ILE A 40 12.25 -11.95 -9.04
C ILE A 40 12.69 -12.10 -7.57
N ALA A 41 13.38 -11.11 -7.01
CA ALA A 41 13.81 -11.12 -5.62
C ALA A 41 12.62 -11.24 -4.66
N LEU A 42 11.56 -10.47 -4.89
CA LEU A 42 10.35 -10.53 -4.07
C LEU A 42 9.66 -11.88 -4.18
N THR A 43 9.66 -12.53 -5.35
CA THR A 43 9.11 -13.88 -5.51
C THR A 43 9.88 -14.89 -4.66
N PHE A 44 11.22 -14.83 -4.66
CA PHE A 44 12.03 -15.69 -3.78
C PHE A 44 11.76 -15.43 -2.31
N ILE A 45 11.65 -14.17 -1.91
CA ILE A 45 11.27 -13.79 -0.54
C ILE A 45 9.91 -14.41 -0.21
N VAL A 46 8.89 -14.18 -1.03
CA VAL A 46 7.53 -14.69 -0.82
C VAL A 46 7.50 -16.22 -0.72
N LEU A 47 8.23 -16.94 -1.57
CA LEU A 47 8.37 -18.40 -1.46
C LEU A 47 8.99 -18.82 -0.13
N TYR A 48 10.06 -18.13 0.30
CA TYR A 48 10.69 -18.36 1.61
C TYR A 48 9.71 -18.13 2.78
N LEU A 49 8.88 -17.08 2.73
CA LEU A 49 7.82 -16.84 3.72
C LEU A 49 6.81 -18.00 3.75
N GLY A 50 6.44 -18.54 2.59
CA GLY A 50 5.51 -19.67 2.49
C GLY A 50 6.07 -20.95 3.14
N VAL A 51 7.37 -21.20 2.99
CA VAL A 51 8.04 -22.31 3.67
C VAL A 51 8.03 -22.11 5.19
N ILE A 52 8.36 -20.91 5.67
CA ILE A 52 8.29 -20.57 7.11
C ILE A 52 6.86 -20.77 7.63
N ALA A 53 5.86 -20.25 6.92
CA ALA A 53 4.46 -20.38 7.31
C ALA A 53 4.03 -21.86 7.44
N THR A 54 4.48 -22.70 6.50
CA THR A 54 4.22 -24.14 6.54
C THR A 54 4.90 -24.78 7.75
N MET A 55 6.17 -24.42 8.01
CA MET A 55 6.89 -24.89 9.20
C MET A 55 6.15 -24.50 10.49
N MET A 56 5.68 -23.26 10.62
CA MET A 56 4.91 -22.80 11.80
C MET A 56 3.59 -23.56 11.96
N ASN A 57 2.87 -23.84 10.87
CA ASN A 57 1.65 -24.65 10.94
C ASN A 57 1.94 -26.07 11.42
N VAL A 58 2.99 -26.71 10.91
CA VAL A 58 3.42 -28.05 11.35
C VAL A 58 3.81 -28.02 12.83
N SER A 59 4.58 -27.02 13.26
CA SER A 59 4.92 -26.81 14.68
C SER A 59 3.68 -26.61 15.56
N GLY A 60 2.71 -25.82 15.08
CA GLY A 60 1.43 -25.59 15.76
C GLY A 60 0.68 -26.90 15.98
N VAL A 61 0.55 -27.73 14.95
CA VAL A 61 -0.06 -29.06 15.06
C VAL A 61 0.72 -29.97 16.01
N TYR A 62 2.06 -29.95 15.93
CA TYR A 62 2.94 -30.76 16.79
C TYR A 62 2.70 -30.47 18.29
N TYR A 63 2.57 -29.21 18.68
CA TYR A 63 2.38 -28.81 20.07
C TYR A 63 0.91 -28.78 20.54
N TRP A 64 -0.06 -29.09 19.68
CA TRP A 64 -1.50 -28.90 19.95
C TRP A 64 -1.99 -29.55 21.23
N LYS A 65 -1.53 -30.77 21.53
CA LYS A 65 -2.00 -31.54 22.70
C LYS A 65 -1.26 -31.18 23.99
N ASP A 66 0.07 -31.14 23.93
CA ASP A 66 0.90 -31.06 25.13
C ASP A 66 1.23 -29.63 25.55
N ASN A 67 1.18 -28.67 24.61
CA ASN A 67 1.48 -27.26 24.86
C ASN A 67 0.55 -26.33 24.06
N MET A 68 -0.73 -26.32 24.43
CA MET A 68 -1.76 -25.52 23.75
C MET A 68 -1.39 -24.02 23.58
N PRO A 69 -0.81 -23.30 24.57
CA PRO A 69 -0.45 -21.89 24.37
C PRO A 69 0.60 -21.69 23.27
N ILE A 70 1.61 -22.56 23.23
CA ILE A 70 2.67 -22.53 22.21
C ILE A 70 2.09 -22.86 20.84
N SER A 71 1.18 -23.84 20.77
CA SER A 71 0.46 -24.17 19.55
C SER A 71 -0.33 -22.99 18.98
N ILE A 72 -1.09 -22.29 19.83
CA ILE A 72 -1.88 -21.10 19.43
C ILE A 72 -0.96 -20.00 18.90
N ASP A 73 0.15 -19.72 19.58
CA ASP A 73 1.14 -18.73 19.16
C ASP A 73 1.75 -19.08 17.78
N TYR A 74 2.07 -20.36 17.54
CA TYR A 74 2.52 -20.81 16.22
C TYR A 74 1.46 -20.62 15.14
N PHE A 75 0.18 -20.96 15.39
CA PHE A 75 -0.89 -20.74 14.42
C PHE A 75 -1.10 -19.27 14.09
N TRP A 76 -1.11 -18.40 15.11
CA TRP A 76 -1.21 -16.96 14.92
C TRP A 76 -0.08 -16.41 14.05
N LYS A 77 1.16 -16.85 14.31
CA LYS A 77 2.31 -16.52 13.47
C LYS A 77 2.12 -17.04 12.05
N ALA A 78 1.72 -18.30 11.89
CA ALA A 78 1.53 -18.91 10.58
C ALA A 78 0.50 -18.17 9.72
N GLU A 79 -0.64 -17.78 10.32
CA GLU A 79 -1.65 -16.95 9.69
C GLU A 79 -1.07 -15.60 9.25
N THR A 80 -0.30 -14.95 10.12
CA THR A 80 0.37 -13.68 9.81
C THR A 80 1.30 -13.80 8.59
N TRP A 81 2.11 -14.88 8.51
CA TRP A 81 2.98 -15.14 7.36
C TRP A 81 2.20 -15.39 6.08
N LEU A 82 1.13 -16.19 6.14
CA LEU A 82 0.25 -16.45 4.98
C LEU A 82 -0.43 -15.15 4.49
N PHE A 83 -0.82 -14.28 5.41
CA PHE A 83 -1.42 -13.00 5.06
C PHE A 83 -0.43 -12.08 4.32
N VAL A 84 0.83 -12.01 4.77
CA VAL A 84 1.88 -11.27 4.07
C VAL A 84 2.21 -11.89 2.73
N PHE A 85 2.28 -13.23 2.66
CA PHE A 85 2.44 -13.95 1.40
C PHE A 85 1.39 -13.52 0.38
N PHE A 86 0.11 -13.53 0.77
CA PHE A 86 -1.00 -13.13 -0.08
C PHE A 86 -0.92 -11.66 -0.50
N LYS A 87 -0.65 -10.74 0.45
CA LYS A 87 -0.46 -9.30 0.18
C LYS A 87 0.62 -9.05 -0.87
N MET A 88 1.79 -9.64 -0.69
CA MET A 88 2.92 -9.42 -1.60
C MET A 88 2.72 -10.13 -2.94
N TRP A 89 2.04 -11.28 -2.96
CA TRP A 89 1.62 -11.92 -4.21
C TRP A 89 0.75 -10.98 -5.05
N ILE A 90 -0.23 -10.30 -4.45
CA ILE A 90 -1.06 -9.30 -5.15
C ILE A 90 -0.18 -8.18 -5.73
N VAL A 91 0.74 -7.64 -4.93
CA VAL A 91 1.64 -6.56 -5.38
C VAL A 91 2.48 -6.97 -6.59
N VAL A 92 2.99 -8.20 -6.61
CA VAL A 92 3.78 -8.72 -7.75
C VAL A 92 2.87 -9.00 -8.95
N TYR A 93 1.76 -9.69 -8.73
CA TYR A 93 0.88 -10.16 -9.81
C TYR A 93 0.14 -9.00 -10.51
N ARG A 94 -0.25 -7.97 -9.75
CA ARG A 94 -0.97 -6.79 -10.24
C ARG A 94 -0.08 -5.56 -10.36
N SER A 95 1.25 -5.72 -10.39
CA SER A 95 2.18 -4.60 -10.34
C SER A 95 1.97 -3.59 -11.47
N THR A 96 1.68 -4.07 -12.68
CA THR A 96 1.39 -3.23 -13.86
C THR A 96 0.12 -2.43 -13.66
N ASP A 97 -0.97 -3.08 -13.24
CA ASP A 97 -2.28 -2.44 -13.06
C ASP A 97 -2.22 -1.39 -11.94
N ILE A 98 -1.50 -1.72 -10.85
CA ILE A 98 -1.25 -0.80 -9.74
C ILE A 98 -0.45 0.41 -10.22
N TRP A 99 0.59 0.19 -11.03
CA TRP A 99 1.40 1.27 -11.57
C TRP A 99 0.60 2.16 -12.52
N ASP A 100 -0.20 1.57 -13.40
CA ASP A 100 -1.04 2.30 -14.35
C ASP A 100 -2.06 3.15 -13.60
N CYS A 101 -2.71 2.61 -12.58
CA CYS A 101 -3.61 3.36 -11.70
C CYS A 101 -2.91 4.54 -11.01
N LEU A 102 -1.70 4.32 -10.46
CA LEU A 102 -0.90 5.41 -9.89
C LEU A 102 -0.47 6.43 -10.95
N SER A 103 -0.21 6.02 -12.18
CA SER A 103 0.22 6.90 -13.27
C SER A 103 -0.91 7.83 -13.74
N ILE A 104 -2.17 7.37 -13.72
CA ILE A 104 -3.35 8.17 -14.06
C ILE A 104 -3.58 9.27 -13.01
N THR A 105 -3.17 9.03 -11.75
CA THR A 105 -3.24 10.03 -10.67
C THR A 105 -2.18 11.13 -10.77
N ARG A 106 -1.33 11.10 -11.81
CA ARG A 106 -0.29 12.10 -12.04
C ARG A 106 -0.91 13.47 -12.29
N TYR A 107 -0.26 14.51 -11.76
CA TYR A 107 -0.73 15.90 -11.85
C TYR A 107 -1.03 16.36 -13.30
N GLY A 108 -0.39 15.75 -14.31
CA GLY A 108 -0.57 16.14 -15.72
C GLY A 108 -1.94 15.82 -16.33
N PHE A 109 -2.67 14.82 -15.82
CA PHE A 109 -4.02 14.49 -16.30
C PHE A 109 -5.12 15.24 -15.53
N THR A 110 -4.82 15.75 -14.33
CA THR A 110 -5.79 16.31 -13.38
C THR A 110 -5.72 17.84 -13.26
N SER A 111 -4.67 18.48 -13.81
CA SER A 111 -4.44 19.92 -13.69
C SER A 111 -5.14 20.77 -14.76
N PHE A 112 -6.41 20.53 -15.07
CA PHE A 112 -7.18 21.37 -16.01
C PHE A 112 -7.58 22.74 -15.46
N GLY A 113 -7.09 23.16 -14.28
CA GLY A 113 -7.29 24.52 -13.76
C GLY A 113 -6.58 24.83 -12.44
N TYR A 114 -6.43 26.11 -12.11
CA TYR A 114 -5.80 26.61 -10.86
C TYR A 114 -6.50 26.12 -9.58
N ARG A 115 -7.80 25.82 -9.65
CA ARG A 115 -8.57 25.26 -8.51
C ARG A 115 -8.22 23.79 -8.24
N ASN A 116 -7.82 23.04 -9.27
CA ASN A 116 -7.51 21.61 -9.16
C ASN A 116 -6.12 21.38 -8.55
N THR A 117 -5.16 22.26 -8.80
CA THR A 117 -3.79 22.16 -8.24
C THR A 117 -3.78 22.30 -6.72
N ARG A 118 -4.54 23.25 -6.14
CA ARG A 118 -4.63 23.41 -4.68
C ARG A 118 -5.27 22.21 -3.97
N THR A 119 -6.24 21.57 -4.62
CA THR A 119 -6.89 20.34 -4.09
C THR A 119 -5.90 19.17 -4.11
N LEU A 120 -5.16 18.99 -5.20
CA LEU A 120 -4.10 17.97 -5.33
C LEU A 120 -3.02 18.13 -4.25
N ASP A 121 -2.53 19.35 -4.02
CA ASP A 121 -1.49 19.62 -3.02
C ASP A 121 -1.93 19.25 -1.60
N ARG A 122 -3.20 19.53 -1.26
CA ARG A 122 -3.78 19.15 0.04
C ARG A 122 -3.85 17.62 0.21
N TRP A 123 -4.27 16.90 -0.83
CA TRP A 123 -4.33 15.43 -0.80
C TRP A 123 -2.94 14.81 -0.72
N ARG A 124 -1.97 15.37 -1.44
CA ARG A 124 -0.57 14.98 -1.35
C ARG A 124 -0.02 15.17 0.06
N GLU A 125 -0.20 16.34 0.66
CA GLU A 125 0.25 16.62 2.03
C GLU A 125 -0.36 15.61 3.02
N ARG A 126 -1.66 15.32 2.88
CA ARG A 126 -2.35 14.34 3.72
C ARG A 126 -1.82 12.92 3.52
N SER A 127 -1.61 12.50 2.27
CA SER A 127 -1.02 11.20 1.92
C SER A 127 0.39 11.03 2.50
N VAL A 128 1.26 12.03 2.32
CA VAL A 128 2.62 12.04 2.86
C VAL A 128 2.60 11.99 4.40
N ARG A 129 1.75 12.79 5.04
CA ARG A 129 1.60 12.79 6.50
C ARG A 129 1.12 11.43 7.03
N SER A 130 0.09 10.86 6.41
CA SER A 130 -0.46 9.56 6.81
C SER A 130 0.54 8.42 6.61
N THR A 131 1.18 8.33 5.45
CA THR A 131 2.19 7.28 5.17
C THR A 131 3.41 7.40 6.07
N THR A 132 3.84 8.62 6.39
CA THR A 132 4.94 8.87 7.34
C THR A 132 4.54 8.47 8.76
N ALA A 133 3.34 8.86 9.22
CA ALA A 133 2.85 8.50 10.55
C ALA A 133 2.76 6.97 10.73
N VAL A 134 2.21 6.25 9.75
CA VAL A 134 2.14 4.79 9.76
C VAL A 134 3.54 4.17 9.77
N THR A 135 4.47 4.70 8.99
CA THR A 135 5.88 4.25 9.02
C THR A 135 6.51 4.39 10.40
N VAL A 136 6.34 5.55 11.05
CA VAL A 136 6.87 5.79 12.40
C VAL A 136 6.25 4.84 13.40
N ILE A 137 4.94 4.60 13.33
CA ILE A 137 4.25 3.66 14.21
C ILE A 137 4.84 2.25 14.04
N TYR A 138 4.94 1.74 12.81
CA TYR A 138 5.49 0.42 12.53
C TYR A 138 6.92 0.25 13.04
N LEU A 139 7.82 1.20 12.74
CA LEU A 139 9.21 1.13 13.17
C LEU A 139 9.34 1.22 14.70
N THR A 140 8.54 2.06 15.34
CA THR A 140 8.52 2.20 16.80
C THR A 140 8.02 0.91 17.46
N SER A 141 6.92 0.33 16.96
CA SER A 141 6.41 -0.96 17.43
C SER A 141 7.42 -2.08 17.27
N LEU A 142 8.15 -2.13 16.15
CA LEU A 142 9.21 -3.11 15.92
C LEU A 142 10.36 -2.98 16.92
N VAL A 143 10.81 -1.76 17.19
CA VAL A 143 11.85 -1.49 18.19
C VAL A 143 11.38 -1.94 19.57
N PHE A 144 10.15 -1.60 19.97
CA PHE A 144 9.59 -2.06 21.25
C PHE A 144 9.47 -3.58 21.33
N TYR A 145 9.08 -4.24 20.24
CA TYR A 145 8.97 -5.70 20.20
C TYR A 145 10.31 -6.41 20.38
N ILE A 146 11.35 -5.97 19.64
CA ILE A 146 12.71 -6.53 19.76
C ILE A 146 13.32 -6.20 21.13
N ALA A 147 13.19 -4.95 21.59
CA ALA A 147 13.70 -4.53 22.90
C ALA A 147 13.01 -5.25 24.06
N GLY A 148 11.69 -5.47 23.95
CA GLY A 148 10.92 -6.25 24.91
C GLY A 148 11.43 -7.69 24.98
N SER A 149 11.64 -8.33 23.83
CA SER A 149 12.20 -9.69 23.77
C SER A 149 13.58 -9.78 24.43
N LEU A 150 14.41 -8.74 24.29
CA LEU A 150 15.71 -8.66 24.95
C LEU A 150 15.60 -8.43 26.47
N ALA A 151 14.60 -7.68 26.92
CA ALA A 151 14.35 -7.42 28.33
C ALA A 151 13.90 -8.70 29.07
N PHE A 152 13.13 -9.56 28.41
CA PHE A 152 12.66 -10.84 28.94
C PHE A 152 13.58 -12.03 28.60
N ARG A 153 14.84 -11.78 28.22
CA ARG A 153 15.77 -12.85 27.78
C ARG A 153 16.04 -13.95 28.82
N GLU A 154 15.94 -13.60 30.12
CA GLU A 154 16.21 -14.51 31.23
C GLU A 154 14.96 -15.34 31.60
N ASP A 155 13.80 -15.03 31.01
CA ASP A 155 12.58 -15.79 31.24
C ASP A 155 12.67 -17.12 30.49
N VAL A 156 12.38 -18.20 31.23
CA VAL A 156 12.45 -19.57 30.73
C VAL A 156 11.05 -20.09 30.49
N ILE A 157 10.81 -20.58 29.27
CA ILE A 157 9.56 -21.20 28.84
C ILE A 157 9.73 -22.72 28.86
N LEU A 158 8.80 -23.37 29.55
CA LEU A 158 8.72 -24.82 29.67
C LEU A 158 7.99 -25.39 28.46
N VAL A 159 8.66 -26.25 27.70
CA VAL A 159 8.08 -26.91 26.52
C VAL A 159 8.07 -28.41 26.75
N LYS A 160 6.88 -29.01 26.82
CA LYS A 160 6.74 -30.47 26.89
C LYS A 160 6.92 -31.09 25.52
N ASN A 161 7.90 -31.98 25.37
CA ASN A 161 8.07 -32.76 24.15
C ASN A 161 7.15 -33.98 24.17
N HIS A 162 6.87 -34.54 22.99
CA HIS A 162 5.99 -35.71 22.84
C HIS A 162 6.62 -37.00 23.41
N ASP A 163 7.93 -37.01 23.66
CA ASP A 163 8.63 -38.09 24.37
C ASP A 163 8.45 -38.01 25.91
N GLY A 164 7.71 -37.00 26.40
CA GLY A 164 7.49 -36.75 27.82
C GLY A 164 8.62 -35.95 28.48
N SER A 165 9.68 -35.60 27.75
CA SER A 165 10.73 -34.71 28.28
C SER A 165 10.25 -33.26 28.34
N VAL A 166 10.83 -32.47 29.24
CA VAL A 166 10.54 -31.04 29.38
C VAL A 166 11.80 -30.27 29.01
N GLY A 167 11.72 -29.49 27.93
CA GLY A 167 12.78 -28.58 27.51
C GLY A 167 12.60 -27.20 28.15
N TYR A 168 13.72 -26.55 28.47
CA TYR A 168 13.77 -25.24 29.12
C TYR A 168 14.34 -24.22 28.14
N TYR A 169 13.49 -23.47 27.45
CA TYR A 169 13.93 -22.53 26.40
C TYR A 169 13.95 -21.10 26.92
N HIS A 170 15.02 -20.35 26.64
CA HIS A 170 15.02 -18.91 26.86
C HIS A 170 14.05 -18.22 25.90
N GLN A 171 13.34 -17.22 26.39
CA GLN A 171 12.47 -16.41 25.56
C GLN A 171 13.29 -15.57 24.56
N ASN A 172 12.80 -15.55 23.32
CA ASN A 172 13.41 -14.88 22.19
C ASN A 172 12.33 -14.16 21.36
N VAL A 173 12.73 -13.49 20.28
CA VAL A 173 11.85 -12.63 19.47
C VAL A 173 10.68 -13.43 18.89
N MET A 174 10.96 -14.53 18.19
CA MET A 174 9.97 -15.35 17.50
C MET A 174 9.77 -16.73 18.13
N ASN A 175 10.64 -17.16 19.03
CA ASN A 175 10.48 -18.38 19.83
C ASN A 175 10.37 -19.66 18.97
N PHE A 176 11.34 -19.91 18.08
CA PHE A 176 11.33 -21.06 17.18
C PHE A 176 11.77 -22.39 17.85
N TYR A 177 11.07 -22.79 18.91
CA TYR A 177 11.35 -24.00 19.71
C TYR A 177 11.36 -25.31 18.93
N PHE A 178 10.68 -25.40 17.79
CA PHE A 178 10.61 -26.65 17.01
C PHE A 178 11.93 -26.98 16.28
N VAL A 179 12.80 -25.99 16.04
CA VAL A 179 13.91 -26.14 15.09
C VAL A 179 15.10 -26.88 15.70
N VAL A 180 15.33 -26.74 17.01
CA VAL A 180 16.49 -27.29 17.72
C VAL A 180 16.16 -27.63 19.17
N SER A 181 16.98 -28.46 19.80
CA SER A 181 16.88 -28.73 21.24
C SER A 181 17.11 -27.47 22.09
N ASP A 182 16.55 -27.46 23.30
CA ASP A 182 16.75 -26.42 24.30
C ASP A 182 18.22 -26.15 24.61
N SER A 183 19.02 -27.21 24.74
CA SER A 183 20.47 -27.11 24.94
C SER A 183 21.18 -26.34 23.82
N THR A 184 20.82 -26.60 22.57
CA THR A 184 21.43 -25.97 21.39
C THR A 184 20.94 -24.53 21.23
N TYR A 185 19.65 -24.32 21.43
CA TYR A 185 18.98 -23.02 21.33
C TYR A 185 19.56 -22.03 22.32
N ASN A 186 19.69 -22.44 23.59
CA ASN A 186 20.22 -21.59 24.66
C ASN A 186 21.73 -21.38 24.52
N ALA A 187 22.50 -22.40 24.13
CA ALA A 187 23.94 -22.26 23.92
C ALA A 187 24.29 -21.23 22.83
N HIS A 188 23.44 -21.13 21.80
CA HIS A 188 23.62 -20.20 20.68
C HIS A 188 22.59 -19.07 20.67
N TYR A 189 22.12 -18.65 21.86
CA TYR A 189 21.04 -17.67 22.02
C TYR A 189 21.19 -16.44 21.12
N ASN A 190 22.36 -15.79 21.10
CA ASN A 190 22.60 -14.59 20.31
C ASN A 190 22.43 -14.81 18.79
N THR A 191 22.77 -16.01 18.31
CA THR A 191 22.62 -16.37 16.89
C THR A 191 21.14 -16.49 16.54
N PHE A 192 20.38 -17.22 17.36
CA PHE A 192 18.94 -17.35 17.18
C PHE A 192 18.24 -16.00 17.32
N PHE A 193 18.61 -15.18 18.30
CA PHE A 193 18.09 -13.83 18.48
C PHE A 193 18.30 -12.98 17.23
N PHE A 194 19.51 -12.98 16.66
CA PHE A 194 19.79 -12.21 15.44
C PHE A 194 18.95 -12.68 14.25
N VAL A 195 18.85 -13.99 14.04
CA VAL A 195 18.06 -14.57 12.94
C VAL A 195 16.57 -14.28 13.09
N GLU A 196 16.02 -14.45 14.30
CA GLU A 196 14.61 -14.19 14.60
C GLU A 196 14.29 -12.70 14.50
N ALA A 197 15.16 -11.81 15.00
CA ALA A 197 15.03 -10.37 14.85
C ALA A 197 15.07 -9.93 13.38
N ALA A 198 16.01 -10.47 12.58
CA ALA A 198 16.07 -10.18 11.15
C ALA A 198 14.79 -10.64 10.42
N THR A 199 14.25 -11.79 10.83
CA THR A 199 12.99 -12.34 10.31
C THR A 199 11.79 -11.44 10.67
N ALA A 200 11.73 -10.94 11.91
CA ALA A 200 10.69 -9.98 12.35
C ALA A 200 10.80 -8.63 11.62
N VAL A 201 12.03 -8.13 11.39
CA VAL A 201 12.28 -6.91 10.61
C VAL A 201 11.78 -7.10 9.18
N LEU A 202 12.13 -8.21 8.53
CA LEU A 202 11.67 -8.52 7.17
C LEU A 202 10.14 -8.54 7.08
N LEU A 203 9.48 -9.26 7.99
CA LEU A 203 8.02 -9.35 8.04
C LEU A 203 7.37 -7.97 8.18
N THR A 204 7.88 -7.15 9.11
CA THR A 204 7.39 -5.79 9.37
C THR A 204 7.56 -4.90 8.15
N MET A 205 8.70 -4.97 7.46
CA MET A 205 8.95 -4.18 6.26
C MET A 205 7.99 -4.55 5.13
N LEU A 206 7.67 -5.83 4.95
CA LEU A 206 6.70 -6.27 3.94
C LEU A 206 5.28 -5.76 4.23
N PHE A 207 4.84 -5.81 5.50
CA PHE A 207 3.59 -5.20 5.91
C PHE A 207 3.57 -3.70 5.62
N LEU A 208 4.62 -3.00 6.01
CA LEU A 208 4.76 -1.56 5.81
C LEU A 208 4.68 -1.17 4.32
N ILE A 209 5.38 -1.91 3.45
CA ILE A 209 5.38 -1.68 1.99
C ILE A 209 3.95 -1.77 1.43
N PHE A 210 3.23 -2.84 1.76
CA PHE A 210 1.85 -3.02 1.30
C PHE A 210 0.91 -1.97 1.86
N ASP A 211 1.00 -1.64 3.15
CA ASP A 211 0.09 -0.69 3.78
C ASP A 211 0.33 0.74 3.28
N ILE A 212 1.59 1.14 3.03
CA ILE A 212 1.92 2.43 2.37
C ILE A 212 1.27 2.49 0.99
N LEU A 213 1.36 1.39 0.22
CA LEU A 213 0.73 1.30 -1.09
C LEU A 213 -0.78 1.46 -1.00
N LEU A 214 -1.43 0.71 -0.11
CA LEU A 214 -2.88 0.76 0.08
C LEU A 214 -3.35 2.15 0.49
N ILE A 215 -2.69 2.77 1.48
CA ILE A 215 -3.00 4.13 1.93
C ILE A 215 -2.87 5.11 0.77
N THR A 216 -1.79 5.01 0.00
CA THR A 216 -1.58 5.88 -1.18
C THR A 216 -2.72 5.72 -2.18
N MET A 217 -3.08 4.49 -2.53
CA MET A 217 -4.14 4.20 -3.51
C MET A 217 -5.50 4.74 -3.03
N CYS A 218 -5.81 4.60 -1.75
CA CYS A 218 -7.00 5.20 -1.14
C CYS A 218 -7.00 6.73 -1.30
N PHE A 219 -5.89 7.40 -0.99
CA PHE A 219 -5.78 8.85 -1.16
C PHE A 219 -5.86 9.30 -2.62
N ALA A 220 -5.22 8.55 -3.52
CA ALA A 220 -5.30 8.78 -4.96
C ALA A 220 -6.75 8.69 -5.47
N THR A 221 -7.48 7.64 -5.08
CA THR A 221 -8.88 7.43 -5.46
C THR A 221 -9.79 8.52 -4.93
N CYS A 222 -9.65 8.88 -3.64
CA CYS A 222 -10.40 9.99 -3.04
C CYS A 222 -10.12 11.32 -3.74
N CYS A 223 -8.86 11.57 -4.10
CA CYS A 223 -8.48 12.76 -4.84
C CYS A 223 -9.14 12.80 -6.21
N GLN A 224 -9.14 11.68 -6.95
CA GLN A 224 -9.80 11.58 -8.27
C GLN A 224 -11.31 11.81 -8.17
N MET A 225 -11.98 11.16 -7.22
CA MET A 225 -13.42 11.35 -7.01
C MET A 225 -13.77 12.81 -6.69
N GLN A 226 -12.95 13.50 -5.89
CA GLN A 226 -13.18 14.91 -5.58
C GLN A 226 -12.96 15.82 -6.79
N LEU A 227 -11.95 15.53 -7.62
CA LEU A 227 -11.69 16.29 -8.84
C LEU A 227 -12.85 16.16 -9.83
N VAL A 228 -13.33 14.94 -10.06
CA VAL A 228 -14.53 14.67 -10.89
C VAL A 228 -15.74 15.44 -10.33
N GLY A 229 -15.97 15.39 -9.01
CA GLY A 229 -17.04 16.16 -8.38
C GLY A 229 -16.93 17.67 -8.58
N CYS A 230 -15.73 18.24 -8.48
CA CYS A 230 -15.49 19.66 -8.73
C CYS A 230 -15.74 20.05 -10.19
N GLU A 231 -15.41 19.18 -11.15
CA GLU A 231 -15.72 19.41 -12.57
C GLU A 231 -17.23 19.41 -12.80
N PHE A 232 -17.97 18.45 -12.22
CA PHE A 232 -19.44 18.43 -12.29
C PHE A 232 -20.10 19.68 -11.67
N GLU A 233 -19.62 20.14 -10.51
CA GLU A 233 -20.11 21.39 -9.91
C GLU A 233 -19.84 22.60 -10.81
N SER A 234 -18.70 22.62 -11.52
CA SER A 234 -18.36 23.71 -12.42
C SER A 234 -19.27 23.78 -13.65
N PHE A 235 -19.65 22.63 -14.23
CA PHE A 235 -20.62 22.58 -15.34
C PHE A 235 -22.03 23.03 -14.94
N GLY A 236 -22.43 22.80 -13.68
CA GLY A 236 -23.69 23.31 -13.14
C GLY A 236 -23.71 24.82 -12.88
N HIS A 237 -22.54 25.48 -12.96
CA HIS A 237 -22.35 26.89 -12.64
C HIS A 237 -21.73 27.70 -13.78
N ASP A 238 -21.71 27.19 -15.02
CA ASP A 238 -21.49 27.98 -16.22
C ASP A 238 -22.64 28.99 -16.38
N LYS A 239 -22.59 30.06 -15.57
CA LYS A 239 -23.22 31.33 -15.90
C LYS A 239 -22.58 31.80 -17.20
N PRO A 240 -23.35 32.31 -18.16
CA PRO A 240 -22.80 32.85 -19.39
C PRO A 240 -21.70 33.85 -19.03
N LEU A 241 -20.55 33.78 -19.70
CA LEU A 241 -19.56 34.87 -19.71
C LEU A 241 -20.30 36.13 -20.20
N GLY A 242 -20.84 36.91 -19.26
CA GLY A 242 -21.73 38.02 -19.60
C GLY A 242 -21.90 39.07 -18.52
N ASP A 243 -21.32 38.90 -17.32
CA ASP A 243 -21.44 39.91 -16.25
C ASP A 243 -20.07 40.12 -15.56
N ASP A 244 -19.08 40.56 -16.34
CA ASP A 244 -17.96 41.32 -15.77
C ASP A 244 -18.34 42.81 -15.82
N PRO A 245 -18.56 43.51 -14.68
CA PRO A 245 -18.96 44.91 -14.65
C PRO A 245 -17.91 45.89 -15.23
N ARG A 246 -16.75 45.39 -15.69
CA ARG A 246 -15.64 46.20 -16.19
C ARG A 246 -15.51 46.31 -17.71
N ARG A 247 -16.41 45.73 -18.50
CA ARG A 247 -16.40 45.93 -19.96
C ARG A 247 -17.42 47.01 -20.38
N SER A 248 -16.89 48.17 -20.76
CA SER A 248 -17.64 49.27 -21.38
C SER A 248 -18.45 48.81 -22.60
N PRO A 249 -19.59 49.46 -22.88
CA PRO A 249 -20.54 49.01 -23.89
C PRO A 249 -20.11 49.51 -25.28
N ILE A 250 -19.90 48.60 -26.22
CA ILE A 250 -19.93 48.93 -27.64
C ILE A 250 -20.76 47.85 -28.37
N GLY A 251 -21.92 48.26 -28.88
CA GLY A 251 -22.58 47.64 -30.02
C GLY A 251 -23.56 46.51 -29.71
N GLU A 252 -24.73 46.84 -29.18
CA GLU A 252 -25.96 46.04 -29.42
C GLU A 252 -26.25 46.08 -30.93
N HIS A 253 -26.13 44.95 -31.63
CA HIS A 253 -26.95 44.54 -32.79
C HIS A 253 -26.30 43.35 -33.52
N GLN A 254 -26.18 42.17 -32.89
CA GLN A 254 -26.03 40.88 -33.62
C GLN A 254 -26.10 39.59 -32.77
N PHE A 255 -26.67 39.59 -31.56
CA PHE A 255 -26.47 38.47 -30.62
C PHE A 255 -27.63 37.45 -30.48
N SER A 256 -28.65 37.50 -31.34
CA SER A 256 -29.81 36.61 -31.18
C SER A 256 -29.62 35.19 -31.75
N ASP A 257 -28.74 35.00 -32.74
CA ASP A 257 -28.62 33.71 -33.46
C ASP A 257 -27.45 32.85 -32.96
N TYR A 258 -26.45 33.45 -32.31
CA TYR A 258 -25.22 32.76 -31.85
C TYR A 258 -25.36 32.03 -30.50
N THR A 259 -26.49 32.19 -29.82
CA THR A 259 -26.72 31.63 -28.48
C THR A 259 -27.34 30.23 -28.53
N ASP A 260 -28.11 29.90 -29.56
CA ASP A 260 -28.81 28.62 -29.67
C ASP A 260 -27.89 27.50 -30.16
N GLU A 261 -27.01 27.81 -31.12
CA GLU A 261 -25.97 26.88 -31.59
C GLU A 261 -24.99 26.53 -30.47
N ARG A 262 -24.59 27.51 -29.65
CA ARG A 262 -23.69 27.29 -28.51
C ARG A 262 -24.36 26.50 -27.37
N LYS A 263 -25.67 26.70 -27.16
CA LYS A 263 -26.47 25.90 -26.22
C LYS A 263 -26.64 24.46 -26.69
N ASN A 264 -26.87 24.25 -27.99
CA ASN A 264 -26.99 22.91 -28.56
C ASN A 264 -25.65 22.15 -28.50
N VAL A 265 -24.54 22.79 -28.83
CA VAL A 265 -23.19 22.21 -28.66
C VAL A 265 -22.87 21.92 -27.19
N PHE A 266 -23.29 22.77 -26.25
CA PHE A 266 -23.12 22.49 -24.82
C PHE A 266 -23.97 21.30 -24.37
N LYS A 267 -25.24 21.23 -24.80
CA LYS A 267 -26.16 20.15 -24.46
C LYS A 267 -25.72 18.80 -25.03
N GLU A 268 -25.20 18.81 -26.25
CA GLU A 268 -24.64 17.64 -26.93
C GLU A 268 -23.35 17.16 -26.25
N ARG A 269 -22.49 18.10 -25.82
CA ARG A 269 -21.29 17.77 -25.04
C ARG A 269 -21.62 17.20 -23.67
N VAL A 270 -22.58 17.80 -22.96
CA VAL A 270 -23.08 17.30 -21.66
C VAL A 270 -23.71 15.92 -21.81
N SER A 271 -24.49 15.68 -22.88
CA SER A 271 -25.05 14.36 -23.21
C SER A 271 -23.96 13.30 -23.39
N MET A 272 -22.92 13.63 -24.17
CA MET A 272 -21.81 12.72 -24.47
C MET A 272 -21.03 12.33 -23.21
N TYR A 273 -20.75 13.31 -22.34
CA TYR A 273 -20.09 13.07 -21.05
C TYR A 273 -20.97 12.30 -20.06
N TYR A 274 -22.29 12.53 -20.08
CA TYR A 274 -23.22 11.79 -19.23
C TYR A 274 -23.31 10.31 -19.62
N ASP A 275 -23.25 10.02 -20.93
CA ASP A 275 -23.19 8.66 -21.44
C ASP A 275 -21.83 7.99 -21.14
N GLU A 276 -20.71 8.72 -21.24
CA GLU A 276 -19.41 8.24 -20.77
C GLU A 276 -19.42 7.92 -19.27
N LEU A 277 -19.99 8.80 -18.44
CA LEU A 277 -20.07 8.59 -16.99
C LEU A 277 -20.96 7.40 -16.65
N LYS A 278 -22.10 7.25 -17.32
CA LYS A 278 -22.97 6.08 -17.17
C LYS A 278 -22.20 4.81 -17.53
N THR A 279 -21.37 4.85 -18.57
CA THR A 279 -20.53 3.73 -18.98
C THR A 279 -19.46 3.42 -17.93
N ILE A 280 -18.76 4.43 -17.40
CA ILE A 280 -17.75 4.28 -16.34
C ILE A 280 -18.37 3.72 -15.04
N VAL A 281 -19.56 4.22 -14.65
CA VAL A 281 -20.27 3.72 -13.45
C VAL A 281 -20.74 2.29 -13.65
N LEU A 282 -21.26 1.94 -14.83
CA LEU A 282 -21.65 0.57 -15.15
C LEU A 282 -20.45 -0.38 -15.19
N ASP A 283 -19.30 0.09 -15.69
CA ASP A 283 -18.06 -0.69 -15.75
C ASP A 283 -17.49 -0.93 -14.34
N HIS A 284 -17.44 0.11 -13.50
CA HIS A 284 -17.08 -0.04 -12.09
C HIS A 284 -18.05 -0.96 -11.34
N GLN A 285 -19.35 -0.92 -11.61
CA GLN A 285 -20.33 -1.84 -11.02
C GLN A 285 -20.17 -3.28 -11.51
N ALA A 286 -19.75 -3.49 -12.76
CA ALA A 286 -19.47 -4.82 -13.31
C ALA A 286 -18.21 -5.44 -12.72
N VAL A 287 -17.19 -4.64 -12.41
CA VAL A 287 -15.94 -5.08 -11.78
C VAL A 287 -16.08 -5.35 -10.27
N ILE A 288 -17.07 -4.76 -9.61
CA ILE A 288 -17.37 -4.96 -8.19
C ILE A 288 -18.25 -6.21 -7.94
N LYS A 289 -18.89 -6.77 -8.99
CA LYS A 289 -19.59 -8.06 -8.93
C LYS A 289 -18.64 -9.24 -9.12
#